data_AF-F7EDZ3-F1
#
_entry.id   AF-F7EDZ3-F1
#
_cell.length_a   1.000
_cell.length_b   1.000
_cell.length_c   1.000
_cell.angle_alpha   90.00
_cell.angle_beta   90.00
_cell.angle_gamma   90.00
#
_symmetry.space_group_name_H-M   'P 1'
#
loop_
_entity.id
_entity.type
_entity.pdbx_description
1 polymer ?
#
loop_
_entity_poly.entity_id
_entity_poly.type
_entity_poly.pdbx_seq_one_letter_code
_entity_poly.pdbx_strand_id
1 'polypeptide(L)'
;MAGEQALRKQRSGQPSQLLPSTPGLQGTEANALPQKNKNPTCKSKQSKLESTLAKKTKCANGQPLPMTPKKTTKDSLLAKEEEYKRLNAELEAKTAELVREAEEVMREQQELLSKPALTQVLLFDEDDDDVNLRKLLSPEVPTLTLSHVKNHSKLDTKSSVLSRPPSANKGKKSISRARPRTTDTQAADNVAIPIDITDFSLAKTISKIECDLEKGQLPENPEDDIIPGMNNEIGAEAQIRFMKAKLRVMQEELDSITHECNKKDDENHNLTSRLKEVEEDRARLQRSANIQQTQAEKYKALSEEANKKSDGLQHQLSSLEKEVENFKRIQKQSASSQSATEVRLNRALEEAEKYKMELNKLKQSNKDTANQERKKIEELRLENQKLEKQKAELMAGFKKQLKLIDILKRQKMHIESAKMLSFTEEEFMKALDWGN
;
A
#
# COMPACT_ATOMS: atom_id res chain seq x y z
N MET A 1 24.71 -27.97 -62.74
CA MET A 1 24.73 -27.57 -64.17
C MET A 1 23.97 -26.28 -64.30
N ALA A 2 24.41 -25.34 -65.17
CA ALA A 2 23.72 -24.12 -65.65
C ALA A 2 23.17 -23.13 -64.58
N GLY A 3 23.13 -21.80 -64.77
CA GLY A 3 23.29 -21.00 -66.00
C GLY A 3 21.92 -20.61 -66.58
N GLU A 4 21.62 -19.36 -66.93
CA GLU A 4 22.45 -18.14 -66.93
C GLU A 4 21.61 -16.83 -66.90
N GLN A 5 22.32 -15.71 -66.74
CA GLN A 5 22.15 -14.34 -67.30
C GLN A 5 20.96 -14.01 -68.26
N ALA A 6 20.48 -12.74 -68.42
CA ALA A 6 20.72 -11.45 -67.73
C ALA A 6 19.83 -10.28 -68.26
N LEU A 7 20.03 -9.08 -67.66
CA LEU A 7 20.04 -7.73 -68.27
C LEU A 7 18.76 -6.83 -68.41
N ARG A 8 18.79 -5.72 -67.65
CA ARG A 8 18.45 -4.31 -68.01
C ARG A 8 17.13 -3.93 -68.74
N LYS A 9 16.40 -3.00 -68.12
CA LYS A 9 16.21 -1.61 -68.65
C LYS A 9 15.80 -0.60 -67.57
N GLN A 10 16.03 0.70 -67.83
CA GLN A 10 15.57 1.84 -67.02
C GLN A 10 14.49 2.62 -67.79
N ARG A 11 13.50 3.22 -67.10
CA ARG A 11 13.24 4.69 -67.11
C ARG A 11 11.94 5.10 -66.37
N SER A 12 12.00 6.30 -65.76
CA SER A 12 10.93 7.31 -65.53
C SER A 12 9.52 6.91 -65.07
N GLY A 13 9.09 7.49 -63.95
CA GLY A 13 7.68 7.64 -63.54
C GLY A 13 7.55 8.51 -62.28
N GLN A 14 6.62 9.48 -62.26
CA GLN A 14 6.46 10.46 -61.16
C GLN A 14 5.75 9.86 -59.93
N PRO A 15 5.97 10.40 -58.71
CA PRO A 15 5.08 10.20 -57.56
C PRO A 15 3.98 11.27 -57.49
N SER A 16 2.79 10.92 -56.99
CA SER A 16 1.87 11.73 -56.12
C SER A 16 0.39 11.35 -56.30
N GLN A 17 -0.12 10.43 -55.47
CA GLN A 17 -1.52 10.17 -55.12
C GLN A 17 -1.53 9.44 -53.76
N LEU A 18 -2.44 9.60 -52.80
CA LEU A 18 -3.66 10.41 -52.66
C LEU A 18 -3.90 10.67 -51.15
N LEU A 19 -4.43 11.84 -50.76
CA LEU A 19 -5.04 12.07 -49.43
C LEU A 19 -6.18 13.11 -49.52
N PRO A 20 -7.46 12.71 -49.36
CA PRO A 20 -8.57 13.62 -49.06
C PRO A 20 -8.59 13.96 -47.55
N SER A 21 -8.63 15.21 -47.11
CA SER A 21 -9.76 16.17 -47.16
C SER A 21 -10.75 16.05 -45.98
N THR A 22 -10.28 16.48 -44.80
CA THR A 22 -11.04 17.05 -43.67
C THR A 22 -11.94 18.26 -44.00
N PRO A 23 -13.28 18.23 -44.12
CA PRO A 23 -14.05 19.47 -44.28
C PRO A 23 -14.24 20.19 -42.95
N GLY A 24 -13.98 21.50 -42.93
CA GLY A 24 -14.49 22.42 -41.91
C GLY A 24 -15.68 23.21 -42.47
N LEU A 25 -16.64 23.56 -41.61
CA LEU A 25 -17.70 24.53 -41.94
C LEU A 25 -17.80 25.60 -40.84
N GLN A 26 -18.16 26.80 -41.27
CA GLN A 26 -18.30 28.01 -40.46
C GLN A 26 -19.78 28.42 -40.39
N GLY A 27 -20.11 29.30 -39.43
CA GLY A 27 -21.44 29.91 -39.26
C GLY A 27 -21.73 30.08 -37.77
N THR A 28 -21.48 31.22 -37.10
CA THR A 28 -22.06 32.58 -37.28
C THR A 28 -23.59 32.60 -37.22
N GLU A 29 -24.15 33.13 -36.13
CA GLU A 29 -24.65 34.52 -36.07
C GLU A 29 -25.04 34.91 -34.62
N ALA A 30 -25.60 36.10 -34.42
CA ALA A 30 -25.85 36.71 -33.10
C ALA A 30 -27.29 36.47 -32.60
N ASN A 31 -27.59 36.75 -31.32
CA ASN A 31 -28.20 38.04 -30.88
C ASN A 31 -28.66 38.01 -29.39
N ALA A 32 -29.08 39.17 -28.90
CA ALA A 32 -30.01 39.44 -27.78
C ALA A 32 -29.53 39.39 -26.31
N LEU A 33 -30.07 40.35 -25.55
CA LEU A 33 -29.96 40.55 -24.09
C LEU A 33 -31.13 39.84 -23.37
N PRO A 34 -31.05 39.60 -22.04
CA PRO A 34 -31.74 40.53 -21.11
C PRO A 34 -30.97 40.86 -19.82
N GLN A 35 -31.62 41.63 -18.93
CA GLN A 35 -31.01 42.33 -17.77
C GLN A 35 -31.37 41.72 -16.39
N LYS A 36 -30.73 42.29 -15.33
CA LYS A 36 -31.07 42.23 -13.88
C LYS A 36 -30.56 40.98 -13.13
N ASN A 37 -30.20 41.03 -11.84
CA ASN A 37 -30.32 42.11 -10.84
C ASN A 37 -29.20 42.10 -9.77
N LYS A 38 -28.68 43.30 -9.45
CA LYS A 38 -28.20 43.83 -8.15
C LYS A 38 -27.70 42.87 -7.03
N ASN A 39 -26.39 42.96 -6.73
CA ASN A 39 -25.73 43.40 -5.47
C ASN A 39 -26.54 43.54 -4.16
N PRO A 40 -25.88 43.57 -2.96
CA PRO A 40 -24.45 43.38 -2.62
C PRO A 40 -24.27 42.27 -1.53
N THR A 41 -23.28 42.12 -0.63
CA THR A 41 -22.13 42.94 -0.15
C THR A 41 -21.07 42.06 0.56
N CYS A 42 -19.77 42.38 0.48
CA CYS A 42 -18.86 42.29 1.63
C CYS A 42 -17.63 43.22 1.47
N LYS A 43 -17.02 43.68 2.57
CA LYS A 43 -15.88 44.63 2.58
C LYS A 43 -14.75 44.13 3.49
N SER A 44 -13.53 44.01 2.95
CA SER A 44 -12.29 44.05 3.72
C SER A 44 -11.18 44.62 2.82
N LYS A 45 -10.88 45.92 2.89
CA LYS A 45 -9.95 46.56 3.84
C LYS A 45 -8.56 45.92 3.87
N GLN A 46 -7.66 46.49 3.09
CA GLN A 46 -6.21 46.34 3.29
C GLN A 46 -5.83 46.90 4.67
N SER A 47 -4.98 46.19 5.42
CA SER A 47 -4.26 46.72 6.58
C SER A 47 -2.77 46.71 6.31
N LYS A 48 -2.14 47.90 6.28
CA LYS A 48 -0.71 48.08 6.08
C LYS A 48 -0.03 48.19 7.45
N LEU A 49 0.86 47.26 7.78
CA LEU A 49 1.69 47.33 9.00
C LEU A 49 3.17 47.28 8.61
N GLU A 50 3.85 48.39 8.85
CA GLU A 50 5.31 48.45 8.91
C GLU A 50 5.74 48.19 10.36
N SER A 51 6.74 47.35 10.58
CA SER A 51 7.33 47.13 11.90
C SER A 51 8.85 47.22 11.82
N THR A 52 9.40 48.39 12.15
CA THR A 52 10.84 48.64 12.20
C THR A 52 11.45 48.12 13.50
N LEU A 53 12.47 47.26 13.41
CA LEU A 53 13.54 47.26 14.40
C LEU A 53 14.86 46.77 13.80
N ALA A 54 15.94 47.50 14.07
CA ALA A 54 17.28 47.17 13.59
C ALA A 54 18.08 46.37 14.65
N LYS A 55 18.96 45.49 14.19
CA LYS A 55 20.18 45.10 14.93
C LYS A 55 21.38 45.10 13.99
N LYS A 56 22.56 45.35 14.56
CA LYS A 56 23.70 45.97 13.87
C LYS A 56 24.98 45.20 14.20
N THR A 57 25.62 44.61 13.18
CA THR A 57 26.95 44.01 13.28
C THR A 57 27.76 44.39 12.03
N LYS A 58 29.09 44.52 12.17
CA LYS A 58 29.93 45.30 11.26
C LYS A 58 31.25 44.57 10.96
N CYS A 59 31.50 44.26 9.69
CA CYS A 59 32.81 43.92 9.10
C CYS A 59 32.89 44.50 7.68
N ALA A 60 34.08 44.53 7.06
CA ALA A 60 34.40 45.51 6.01
C ALA A 60 35.21 44.97 4.81
N ASN A 61 35.28 45.83 3.78
CA ASN A 61 36.10 45.80 2.55
C ASN A 61 35.76 44.79 1.44
N GLY A 62 35.78 45.30 0.20
CA GLY A 62 35.55 44.60 -1.06
C GLY A 62 34.87 45.52 -2.08
N GLN A 63 35.55 45.88 -3.18
CA GLN A 63 35.02 46.81 -4.21
C GLN A 63 34.16 46.10 -5.28
N PRO A 64 33.31 46.83 -6.02
CA PRO A 64 32.15 46.25 -6.70
C PRO A 64 32.40 45.78 -8.14
N LEU A 65 31.57 44.83 -8.60
CA LEU A 65 31.30 44.54 -10.01
C LEU A 65 29.77 44.40 -10.23
N PRO A 66 29.25 44.68 -11.43
CA PRO A 66 27.81 44.87 -11.64
C PRO A 66 27.05 43.54 -11.80
N MET A 67 25.86 43.46 -11.18
CA MET A 67 24.87 42.41 -11.48
C MET A 67 23.53 43.04 -11.88
N THR A 68 22.88 42.42 -12.86
CA THR A 68 21.62 42.90 -13.46
C THR A 68 20.41 42.69 -12.54
N PRO A 69 19.39 43.56 -12.60
CA PRO A 69 18.22 43.47 -11.73
C PRO A 69 17.30 42.29 -12.11
N LYS A 70 17.22 41.28 -11.23
CA LYS A 70 16.30 40.14 -11.40
C LYS A 70 14.83 40.59 -11.37
N LYS A 71 14.11 40.36 -12.47
CA LYS A 71 12.69 40.73 -12.65
C LYS A 71 11.87 39.56 -13.22
N THR A 72 11.91 38.40 -12.56
CA THR A 72 11.26 37.14 -13.03
C THR A 72 10.63 36.27 -11.94
N THR A 73 10.71 36.65 -10.66
CA THR A 73 10.40 35.72 -9.55
C THR A 73 8.92 35.56 -9.23
N LYS A 74 8.06 36.57 -9.47
CA LYS A 74 6.63 36.48 -9.14
C LYS A 74 5.83 35.72 -10.19
N ASP A 75 6.05 36.04 -11.45
CA ASP A 75 5.29 35.46 -12.57
C ASP A 75 5.62 33.96 -12.74
N SER A 76 6.87 33.59 -12.46
CA SER A 76 7.31 32.18 -12.38
C SER A 76 6.70 31.41 -11.20
N LEU A 77 6.32 32.07 -10.10
CA LEU A 77 5.61 31.43 -8.99
C LEU A 77 4.11 31.27 -9.31
N LEU A 78 3.49 32.28 -9.92
CA LEU A 78 2.08 32.22 -10.34
C LEU A 78 1.84 31.13 -11.38
N ALA A 79 2.69 31.03 -12.41
CA ALA A 79 2.61 29.96 -13.40
C ALA A 79 2.69 28.56 -12.77
N LYS A 80 3.54 28.41 -11.73
CA LYS A 80 3.67 27.15 -10.99
C LYS A 80 2.49 26.87 -10.05
N GLU A 81 1.84 27.90 -9.52
CA GLU A 81 0.60 27.78 -8.75
C GLU A 81 -0.56 27.31 -9.65
N GLU A 82 -0.65 27.81 -10.89
CA GLU A 82 -1.63 27.33 -11.88
C GLU A 82 -1.36 25.88 -12.33
N GLU A 83 -0.08 25.51 -12.51
CA GLU A 83 0.34 24.14 -12.79
C GLU A 83 -0.08 23.17 -11.67
N TYR A 84 0.20 23.51 -10.41
CA TYR A 84 -0.24 22.70 -9.27
C TYR A 84 -1.77 22.63 -9.13
N LYS A 85 -2.51 23.70 -9.44
CA LYS A 85 -3.98 23.66 -9.46
C LYS A 85 -4.53 22.71 -10.54
N ARG A 86 -3.93 22.68 -11.73
CA ARG A 86 -4.28 21.69 -12.77
C ARG A 86 -3.96 20.27 -12.33
N LEU A 87 -2.78 20.03 -11.77
CA LEU A 87 -2.38 18.70 -11.31
C LEU A 87 -3.27 18.19 -10.16
N ASN A 88 -3.64 19.05 -9.21
CA ASN A 88 -4.61 18.68 -8.17
C ASN A 88 -5.99 18.36 -8.76
N ALA A 89 -6.50 19.15 -9.70
CA ALA A 89 -7.77 18.86 -10.36
C ALA A 89 -7.74 17.54 -11.16
N GLU A 90 -6.60 17.18 -11.77
CA GLU A 90 -6.41 15.88 -12.43
C GLU A 90 -6.35 14.72 -11.43
N LEU A 91 -5.70 14.90 -10.27
CA LEU A 91 -5.66 13.92 -9.19
C LEU A 91 -7.03 13.73 -8.54
N GLU A 92 -7.80 14.81 -8.33
CA GLU A 92 -9.18 14.78 -7.84
C GLU A 92 -10.09 14.05 -8.84
N ALA A 93 -9.98 14.34 -10.14
CA ALA A 93 -10.72 13.65 -11.19
C ALA A 93 -10.40 12.14 -11.24
N LYS A 94 -9.11 11.76 -11.20
CA LYS A 94 -8.69 10.35 -11.15
C LYS A 94 -9.13 9.64 -9.88
N THR A 95 -9.18 10.35 -8.75
CA THR A 95 -9.70 9.80 -7.48
C THR A 95 -11.21 9.57 -7.58
N ALA A 96 -11.97 10.51 -8.15
CA ALA A 96 -13.40 10.35 -8.39
C ALA A 96 -13.71 9.22 -9.38
N GLU A 97 -12.89 9.03 -10.42
CA GLU A 97 -13.03 7.91 -11.35
C GLU A 97 -12.75 6.55 -10.68
N LEU A 98 -11.68 6.42 -9.90
CA LEU A 98 -11.38 5.18 -9.17
C LEU A 98 -12.46 4.85 -8.12
N VAL A 99 -13.04 5.86 -7.47
CA VAL A 99 -14.20 5.67 -6.57
C VAL A 99 -15.44 5.22 -7.35
N ARG A 100 -15.71 5.82 -8.52
CA ARG A 100 -16.81 5.39 -9.41
C ARG A 100 -16.65 3.93 -9.85
N GLU A 101 -15.45 3.52 -10.25
CA GLU A 101 -15.15 2.13 -10.64
C GLU A 101 -15.36 1.16 -9.46
N ALA A 102 -14.93 1.53 -8.24
CA ALA A 102 -15.19 0.74 -7.05
C ALA A 102 -16.69 0.63 -6.69
N GLU A 103 -17.45 1.73 -6.82
CA GLU A 103 -18.91 1.74 -6.64
C GLU A 103 -19.64 0.92 -7.71
N GLU A 104 -19.11 0.85 -8.92
CA GLU A 104 -19.65 0.07 -10.04
C GLU A 104 -19.44 -1.43 -9.79
N VAL A 105 -18.22 -1.86 -9.44
CA VAL A 105 -17.93 -3.26 -9.05
C VAL A 105 -18.72 -3.70 -7.81
N MET A 106 -18.85 -2.85 -6.79
CA MET A 106 -19.68 -3.15 -5.61
C MET A 106 -21.17 -3.29 -5.97
N ARG A 107 -21.66 -2.54 -6.96
CA ARG A 107 -23.04 -2.59 -7.44
C ARG A 107 -23.31 -3.86 -8.26
N GLU A 108 -22.39 -4.25 -9.15
CA GLU A 108 -22.46 -5.52 -9.86
C GLU A 108 -22.47 -6.70 -8.89
N GLN A 109 -21.58 -6.70 -7.89
CA GLN A 109 -21.57 -7.73 -6.85
C GLN A 109 -22.90 -7.78 -6.08
N GLN A 110 -23.46 -6.63 -5.72
CA GLN A 110 -24.76 -6.54 -5.04
C GLN A 110 -25.92 -6.98 -5.93
N GLU A 111 -25.87 -6.73 -7.25
CA GLU A 111 -26.87 -7.21 -8.22
C GLU A 111 -26.81 -8.73 -8.37
N LEU A 112 -25.61 -9.32 -8.46
CA LEU A 112 -25.41 -10.78 -8.48
C LEU A 112 -25.92 -11.45 -7.20
N LEU A 113 -25.71 -10.82 -6.03
CA LEU A 113 -26.19 -11.32 -4.74
C LEU A 113 -27.68 -11.08 -4.48
N SER A 114 -28.36 -10.23 -5.25
CA SER A 114 -29.80 -9.95 -5.09
C SER A 114 -30.70 -10.63 -6.12
N LYS A 115 -30.13 -11.28 -7.13
CA LYS A 115 -30.85 -12.19 -8.05
C LYS A 115 -31.22 -13.48 -7.30
N PRO A 116 -32.52 -13.84 -7.17
CA PRO A 116 -32.91 -15.08 -6.50
C PRO A 116 -32.35 -16.33 -7.22
N ALA A 117 -31.93 -17.32 -6.44
CA ALA A 117 -31.31 -18.55 -6.94
C ALA A 117 -32.35 -19.52 -7.57
N LEU A 118 -32.92 -19.16 -8.71
CA LEU A 118 -33.86 -19.98 -9.49
C LEU A 118 -33.13 -20.85 -10.54
N THR A 119 -32.24 -21.72 -10.09
CA THR A 119 -31.64 -22.79 -10.93
C THR A 119 -31.49 -24.08 -10.13
N GLN A 120 -32.58 -24.49 -9.48
CA GLN A 120 -32.73 -25.80 -8.84
C GLN A 120 -34.20 -26.21 -9.04
N VAL A 121 -34.44 -27.48 -9.39
CA VAL A 121 -35.71 -27.99 -9.96
C VAL A 121 -36.00 -27.52 -11.40
N LEU A 122 -35.36 -28.17 -12.38
CA LEU A 122 -35.97 -28.87 -13.52
C LEU A 122 -34.84 -29.52 -14.36
N LEU A 123 -35.18 -30.52 -15.20
CA LEU A 123 -34.26 -31.47 -15.85
C LEU A 123 -33.72 -32.58 -14.93
N PHE A 124 -34.64 -33.33 -14.32
CA PHE A 124 -34.57 -34.79 -14.46
C PHE A 124 -35.39 -35.15 -15.70
N ASP A 125 -34.74 -35.77 -16.68
CA ASP A 125 -35.30 -36.79 -17.56
C ASP A 125 -34.12 -37.73 -17.84
N GLU A 126 -34.32 -39.03 -17.65
CA GLU A 126 -33.29 -40.08 -17.80
C GLU A 126 -33.44 -40.77 -19.17
N ASP A 127 -32.57 -41.76 -19.45
CA ASP A 127 -32.53 -42.62 -20.64
C ASP A 127 -32.09 -41.92 -21.96
N ASP A 128 -31.20 -42.46 -22.80
CA ASP A 128 -30.46 -43.74 -22.75
C ASP A 128 -29.12 -43.63 -23.55
N ASP A 129 -28.40 -44.76 -23.66
CA ASP A 129 -27.20 -45.08 -24.44
C ASP A 129 -25.81 -44.63 -23.90
N ASP A 130 -24.83 -45.52 -24.09
CA ASP A 130 -23.59 -45.68 -23.30
C ASP A 130 -22.29 -45.39 -24.12
N VAL A 131 -21.14 -45.62 -23.49
CA VAL A 131 -19.79 -45.87 -24.07
C VAL A 131 -19.05 -44.72 -24.76
N ASN A 132 -18.65 -43.70 -23.98
CA ASN A 132 -17.19 -43.46 -23.85
C ASN A 132 -16.75 -42.78 -22.53
N LEU A 133 -16.68 -43.55 -21.45
CA LEU A 133 -16.05 -43.11 -20.20
C LEU A 133 -14.51 -43.05 -20.32
N ARG A 134 -13.96 -41.95 -20.89
CA ARG A 134 -12.66 -41.33 -20.49
C ARG A 134 -12.27 -40.10 -21.33
N LYS A 135 -11.54 -39.20 -20.63
CA LYS A 135 -10.56 -38.20 -21.13
C LYS A 135 -11.10 -36.77 -21.38
N LEU A 136 -10.34 -35.77 -20.89
CA LEU A 136 -10.44 -34.31 -21.12
C LEU A 136 -11.36 -33.43 -20.23
N LEU A 137 -11.46 -33.76 -18.95
CA LEU A 137 -11.43 -32.77 -17.84
C LEU A 137 -10.46 -33.37 -16.79
N SER A 138 -9.53 -32.69 -16.12
CA SER A 138 -9.23 -31.26 -15.88
C SER A 138 -7.73 -31.16 -15.48
N PRO A 139 -7.15 -30.05 -14.95
CA PRO A 139 -7.50 -28.62 -15.02
C PRO A 139 -6.29 -27.73 -15.42
N GLU A 140 -6.44 -26.39 -15.47
CA GLU A 140 -5.65 -25.40 -14.69
C GLU A 140 -5.83 -23.96 -15.24
N VAL A 141 -6.45 -23.09 -14.42
CA VAL A 141 -6.22 -21.63 -14.38
C VAL A 141 -6.21 -21.26 -12.88
N PRO A 142 -5.22 -20.50 -12.38
CA PRO A 142 -4.94 -20.46 -10.94
C PRO A 142 -5.80 -19.45 -10.16
N THR A 143 -6.18 -19.84 -8.94
CA THR A 143 -6.64 -18.91 -7.89
C THR A 143 -5.98 -19.29 -6.56
N LEU A 144 -5.53 -18.28 -5.81
CA LEU A 144 -4.68 -18.42 -4.63
C LEU A 144 -5.47 -18.91 -3.40
N THR A 145 -5.05 -20.01 -2.78
CA THR A 145 -5.59 -20.47 -1.49
C THR A 145 -4.64 -20.14 -0.33
N LEU A 146 -5.04 -19.20 0.52
CA LEU A 146 -4.35 -18.88 1.77
C LEU A 146 -4.58 -19.99 2.80
N SER A 147 -3.67 -20.96 2.89
CA SER A 147 -3.86 -22.15 3.73
C SER A 147 -3.49 -21.92 5.21
N HIS A 148 -4.51 -22.05 6.07
CA HIS A 148 -4.37 -22.01 7.53
C HIS A 148 -3.71 -23.31 8.04
N VAL A 149 -2.44 -23.25 8.49
CA VAL A 149 -1.72 -24.42 9.03
C VAL A 149 -1.76 -24.41 10.56
N LYS A 150 -2.25 -25.51 11.15
CA LYS A 150 -2.11 -25.83 12.59
C LYS A 150 -1.19 -27.02 12.79
N ASN A 151 -0.41 -26.98 13.87
CA ASN A 151 0.65 -27.94 14.14
C ASN A 151 0.12 -29.30 14.59
N HIS A 152 0.75 -30.38 14.11
CA HIS A 152 0.74 -31.69 14.78
C HIS A 152 2.16 -32.25 14.82
N SER A 153 2.66 -32.56 16.02
CA SER A 153 3.97 -33.16 16.25
C SER A 153 3.89 -34.30 17.28
N LYS A 154 4.69 -35.35 17.03
CA LYS A 154 4.82 -36.62 17.76
C LYS A 154 6.11 -37.29 17.23
N LEU A 155 7.04 -37.87 17.98
CA LEU A 155 7.29 -37.99 19.44
C LEU A 155 8.83 -37.75 19.67
N ASP A 156 9.59 -38.13 20.71
CA ASP A 156 9.35 -38.84 21.98
C ASP A 156 10.49 -38.63 23.03
N THR A 157 10.26 -39.09 24.26
CA THR A 157 11.24 -39.54 25.29
C THR A 157 12.53 -38.74 25.58
N LYS A 158 12.60 -38.04 26.74
CA LYS A 158 13.04 -38.59 28.06
C LYS A 158 13.40 -37.49 29.10
N SER A 159 13.12 -37.76 30.39
CA SER A 159 13.80 -37.21 31.60
C SER A 159 13.63 -35.69 31.90
N SER A 160 13.43 -35.20 33.13
CA SER A 160 13.01 -35.76 34.45
C SER A 160 12.67 -34.59 35.41
N VAL A 161 12.28 -34.89 36.67
CA VAL A 161 12.19 -33.98 37.85
C VAL A 161 10.98 -33.03 37.95
N LEU A 162 10.07 -33.37 38.89
CA LEU A 162 9.32 -32.56 39.89
C LEU A 162 8.91 -31.09 39.54
N SER A 163 7.66 -30.63 39.74
CA SER A 163 6.65 -30.95 40.77
C SER A 163 5.19 -30.80 40.30
N ARG A 164 4.20 -31.33 41.06
CA ARG A 164 2.74 -31.27 40.74
C ARG A 164 1.91 -30.42 41.75
N PRO A 165 0.63 -30.09 41.44
CA PRO A 165 -0.11 -28.96 42.04
C PRO A 165 -1.27 -29.42 42.99
N PRO A 166 -2.20 -28.55 43.49
CA PRO A 166 -3.11 -28.91 44.57
C PRO A 166 -4.32 -29.77 44.14
N SER A 167 -4.99 -30.35 45.13
CA SER A 167 -6.08 -31.33 44.99
C SER A 167 -7.47 -30.72 45.21
N ALA A 168 -8.50 -31.33 44.62
CA ALA A 168 -9.91 -31.05 44.89
C ALA A 168 -10.76 -32.32 44.79
N ASN A 169 -11.75 -32.50 45.69
CA ASN A 169 -13.13 -32.94 45.42
C ASN A 169 -13.87 -33.52 46.65
N LYS A 170 -15.21 -33.63 46.50
CA LYS A 170 -16.22 -34.31 47.36
C LYS A 170 -16.63 -33.51 48.63
N GLY A 171 -17.90 -33.16 48.89
CA GLY A 171 -19.12 -33.20 48.07
C GLY A 171 -20.24 -34.11 48.59
N LYS A 172 -21.44 -33.54 48.87
CA LYS A 172 -22.76 -34.19 49.09
C LYS A 172 -23.89 -33.14 48.93
N LYS A 173 -25.17 -33.53 48.88
CA LYS A 173 -26.33 -32.67 48.53
C LYS A 173 -27.55 -32.84 49.47
N SER A 174 -28.51 -31.91 49.36
CA SER A 174 -29.92 -31.94 49.85
C SER A 174 -30.11 -31.66 51.37
N ILE A 175 -31.20 -31.06 51.89
CA ILE A 175 -32.59 -30.87 51.39
C ILE A 175 -33.17 -29.42 51.65
N SER A 176 -33.98 -28.94 50.68
CA SER A 176 -35.05 -27.89 50.65
C SER A 176 -35.16 -26.61 51.55
N ARG A 177 -35.33 -25.46 50.87
CA ARG A 177 -36.49 -24.50 50.92
C ARG A 177 -36.81 -23.68 52.19
N ALA A 178 -36.48 -22.36 52.18
CA ALA A 178 -37.41 -21.22 52.43
C ALA A 178 -36.74 -19.84 52.16
N ARG A 179 -37.53 -18.74 52.17
CA ARG A 179 -37.21 -17.32 51.87
C ARG A 179 -38.06 -16.46 52.85
N PRO A 180 -37.69 -15.25 53.37
CA PRO A 180 -37.05 -14.15 52.63
C PRO A 180 -35.96 -13.28 53.32
N ARG A 181 -35.26 -12.53 52.45
CA ARG A 181 -34.58 -11.23 52.61
C ARG A 181 -34.70 -10.49 53.96
N THR A 182 -33.56 -9.98 54.42
CA THR A 182 -33.33 -8.52 54.52
C THR A 182 -32.14 -8.14 53.62
N THR A 183 -31.94 -6.85 53.35
CA THR A 183 -30.83 -6.33 52.53
C THR A 183 -29.66 -5.94 53.40
N ASP A 184 -28.53 -6.63 53.24
CA ASP A 184 -27.27 -6.24 53.84
C ASP A 184 -26.74 -4.98 53.15
N THR A 185 -26.71 -3.86 53.89
CA THR A 185 -26.24 -2.57 53.39
C THR A 185 -24.79 -2.43 53.81
N GLN A 186 -23.87 -2.56 52.85
CA GLN A 186 -22.44 -2.32 53.09
C GLN A 186 -22.20 -0.88 53.54
N ALA A 187 -22.12 -0.68 54.87
CA ALA A 187 -21.67 0.57 55.46
C ALA A 187 -20.19 0.79 55.09
N ALA A 188 -19.85 2.00 54.68
CA ALA A 188 -18.47 2.33 54.35
C ALA A 188 -17.61 2.34 55.64
N ASP A 189 -16.55 1.56 55.62
CA ASP A 189 -15.52 1.50 56.66
C ASP A 189 -14.72 2.82 56.69
N ASN A 190 -15.26 3.85 57.36
CA ASN A 190 -14.56 5.09 57.78
C ASN A 190 -15.47 6.03 58.63
N VAL A 191 -16.16 5.51 59.66
CA VAL A 191 -16.81 6.35 60.70
C VAL A 191 -16.49 5.80 62.09
N ALA A 192 -15.78 6.59 62.89
CA ALA A 192 -15.48 6.24 64.27
C ALA A 192 -16.72 6.47 65.16
N ILE A 193 -17.44 5.38 65.46
CA ILE A 193 -18.52 5.39 66.46
C ILE A 193 -17.87 5.39 67.86
N PRO A 194 -18.20 6.33 68.76
CA PRO A 194 -17.73 6.29 70.14
C PRO A 194 -18.20 5.02 70.86
N ILE A 195 -17.25 4.32 71.51
CA ILE A 195 -17.45 2.94 72.00
C ILE A 195 -18.51 2.85 73.13
N ASP A 196 -18.70 3.91 73.91
CA ASP A 196 -19.60 3.93 75.07
C ASP A 196 -21.10 3.80 74.75
N ILE A 197 -21.51 3.89 73.47
CA ILE A 197 -22.93 3.81 73.09
C ILE A 197 -23.41 2.36 72.94
N THR A 198 -22.52 1.38 72.70
CA THR A 198 -22.92 -0.02 72.46
C THR A 198 -23.46 -0.75 73.70
N ASP A 199 -23.19 -0.24 74.91
CA ASP A 199 -23.68 -0.86 76.15
C ASP A 199 -25.13 -0.45 76.51
N PHE A 200 -25.70 0.56 75.83
CA PHE A 200 -27.08 1.00 76.04
C PHE A 200 -28.10 0.06 75.37
N SER A 201 -28.17 -1.18 75.88
CA SER A 201 -29.15 -2.17 75.43
C SER A 201 -30.55 -1.74 75.85
N LEU A 202 -31.34 -1.25 74.89
CA LEU A 202 -32.76 -0.90 75.08
C LEU A 202 -33.56 -2.03 75.75
N ALA A 203 -33.23 -3.30 75.45
CA ALA A 203 -33.84 -4.46 76.09
C ALA A 203 -33.55 -4.54 77.61
N LYS A 204 -32.33 -4.21 78.07
CA LYS A 204 -32.02 -4.12 79.52
C LYS A 204 -32.85 -3.01 80.18
N THR A 205 -33.03 -1.88 79.49
CA THR A 205 -33.83 -0.75 80.01
C THR A 205 -35.32 -1.10 80.09
N ILE A 206 -35.87 -1.74 79.05
CA ILE A 206 -37.25 -2.23 79.03
C ILE A 206 -37.47 -3.25 80.16
N SER A 207 -36.65 -4.29 80.25
CA SER A 207 -36.83 -5.31 81.31
C SER A 207 -36.54 -4.81 82.72
N LYS A 208 -35.83 -3.67 82.87
CA LYS A 208 -35.78 -2.97 84.16
C LYS A 208 -37.11 -2.28 84.46
N ILE A 209 -37.68 -1.53 83.51
CA ILE A 209 -38.99 -0.87 83.66
C ILE A 209 -40.11 -1.90 83.92
N GLU A 210 -40.10 -3.02 83.21
CA GLU A 210 -41.03 -4.14 83.42
C GLU A 210 -40.89 -4.72 84.85
N CYS A 211 -39.66 -4.93 85.32
CA CYS A 211 -39.38 -5.48 86.66
C CYS A 211 -39.67 -4.47 87.80
N ASP A 212 -39.56 -3.17 87.55
CA ASP A 212 -39.89 -2.13 88.54
C ASP A 212 -41.42 -1.88 88.59
N LEU A 213 -42.14 -2.07 87.47
CA LEU A 213 -43.61 -2.15 87.42
C LEU A 213 -44.15 -3.42 88.11
N GLU A 214 -43.55 -4.59 87.87
CA GLU A 214 -43.98 -5.87 88.46
C GLU A 214 -43.84 -5.89 90.00
N LYS A 215 -42.91 -5.11 90.56
CA LYS A 215 -42.78 -4.89 92.02
C LYS A 215 -43.84 -3.95 92.60
N GLY A 216 -44.70 -3.36 91.78
CA GLY A 216 -45.69 -2.37 92.20
C GLY A 216 -45.10 -1.03 92.64
N GLN A 217 -43.83 -0.76 92.35
CA GLN A 217 -43.14 0.44 92.81
C GLN A 217 -43.38 1.64 91.87
N LEU A 218 -44.64 2.05 91.78
CA LEU A 218 -44.94 3.45 91.48
C LEU A 218 -44.22 4.33 92.49
N PRO A 219 -43.63 5.47 92.05
CA PRO A 219 -43.46 6.61 92.93
C PRO A 219 -44.86 7.09 93.31
N GLU A 220 -45.34 6.65 94.48
CA GLU A 220 -46.40 7.36 95.18
C GLU A 220 -45.90 8.80 95.39
N ASN A 221 -46.58 9.77 94.79
CA ASN A 221 -46.17 11.17 94.74
C ASN A 221 -47.10 11.97 95.68
N PRO A 222 -46.81 12.07 96.99
CA PRO A 222 -47.75 12.54 98.01
C PRO A 222 -47.99 14.06 98.01
N GLU A 223 -47.74 14.74 96.89
CA GLU A 223 -47.70 16.20 96.75
C GLU A 223 -48.87 16.79 95.92
N ASP A 224 -49.72 15.95 95.31
CA ASP A 224 -50.77 16.42 94.37
C ASP A 224 -52.19 16.60 94.97
N ASP A 225 -52.45 16.12 96.20
CA ASP A 225 -53.81 16.14 96.81
C ASP A 225 -53.91 16.96 98.13
N ILE A 226 -52.91 17.79 98.43
CA ILE A 226 -52.96 18.76 99.55
C ILE A 226 -52.90 20.18 98.99
N ILE A 227 -54.05 20.85 98.91
CA ILE A 227 -54.11 22.31 98.69
C ILE A 227 -53.61 23.00 99.98
N PRO A 228 -52.47 23.71 99.98
CA PRO A 228 -51.98 24.35 101.20
C PRO A 228 -52.87 25.57 101.54
N GLY A 229 -53.66 25.48 102.61
CA GLY A 229 -54.41 26.62 103.15
C GLY A 229 -55.91 26.47 103.39
N MET A 230 -56.49 25.26 103.44
CA MET A 230 -57.89 25.07 103.87
C MET A 230 -58.09 25.16 105.41
N ASN A 231 -57.55 26.22 106.00
CA ASN A 231 -57.49 26.46 107.45
C ASN A 231 -58.51 27.53 107.91
N ASN A 232 -59.78 27.41 107.50
CA ASN A 232 -60.99 28.08 108.04
C ASN A 232 -61.05 29.62 108.25
N GLU A 233 -59.99 30.40 108.06
CA GLU A 233 -59.99 31.86 108.31
C GLU A 233 -60.38 32.71 107.07
N ILE A 234 -60.57 32.10 105.90
CA ILE A 234 -60.89 32.78 104.64
C ILE A 234 -62.34 32.50 104.26
N GLY A 235 -63.17 33.56 104.21
CA GLY A 235 -64.59 33.47 103.87
C GLY A 235 -64.84 32.95 102.44
N ALA A 236 -65.94 32.22 102.25
CA ALA A 236 -66.26 31.49 101.02
C ALA A 236 -66.19 32.33 99.73
N GLU A 237 -66.51 33.62 99.77
CA GLU A 237 -66.41 34.51 98.61
C GLU A 237 -64.95 34.65 98.11
N ALA A 238 -63.98 34.73 99.04
CA ALA A 238 -62.57 34.81 98.71
C ALA A 238 -62.03 33.47 98.20
N GLN A 239 -62.52 32.33 98.71
CA GLN A 239 -62.23 31.01 98.17
C GLN A 239 -62.75 30.86 96.72
N ILE A 240 -63.96 31.35 96.43
CA ILE A 240 -64.52 31.40 95.07
C ILE A 240 -63.69 32.31 94.15
N ARG A 241 -63.20 33.46 94.64
CA ARG A 241 -62.29 34.34 93.87
C ARG A 241 -60.96 33.63 93.57
N PHE A 242 -60.37 32.93 94.54
CA PHE A 242 -59.13 32.15 94.35
C PHE A 242 -59.30 31.01 93.34
N MET A 243 -60.37 30.20 93.46
CA MET A 243 -60.63 29.11 92.52
C MET A 243 -60.89 29.63 91.10
N LYS A 244 -61.58 30.77 90.94
CA LYS A 244 -61.74 31.43 89.63
C LYS A 244 -60.43 31.96 89.06
N ALA A 245 -59.50 32.41 89.90
CA ALA A 245 -58.16 32.80 89.47
C ALA A 245 -57.35 31.58 89.01
N LYS A 246 -57.32 30.48 89.79
CA LYS A 246 -56.63 29.24 89.38
C LYS A 246 -57.20 28.67 88.09
N LEU A 247 -58.54 28.63 87.94
CA LEU A 247 -59.20 28.21 86.70
C LEU A 247 -58.81 29.08 85.49
N ARG A 248 -58.65 30.39 85.67
CA ARG A 248 -58.17 31.27 84.59
C ARG A 248 -56.72 30.98 84.23
N VAL A 249 -55.83 30.87 85.20
CA VAL A 249 -54.42 30.53 84.96
C VAL A 249 -54.30 29.19 84.23
N MET A 250 -55.04 28.16 84.68
CA MET A 250 -55.06 26.86 83.99
C MET A 250 -55.66 26.92 82.58
N GLN A 251 -56.60 27.82 82.31
CA GLN A 251 -57.10 28.05 80.94
C GLN A 251 -56.07 28.77 80.08
N GLU A 252 -55.40 29.79 80.60
CA GLU A 252 -54.33 30.52 79.91
C GLU A 252 -53.11 29.61 79.62
N GLU A 253 -52.78 28.70 80.54
CA GLU A 253 -51.79 27.63 80.36
C GLU A 253 -52.24 26.61 79.28
N LEU A 254 -53.49 26.16 79.31
CA LEU A 254 -54.05 25.23 78.31
C LEU A 254 -54.09 25.85 76.90
N ASP A 255 -54.50 27.11 76.80
CA ASP A 255 -54.54 27.86 75.53
C ASP A 255 -53.11 28.10 75.00
N SER A 256 -52.15 28.38 75.88
CA SER A 256 -50.72 28.51 75.55
C SER A 256 -50.11 27.20 75.04
N ILE A 257 -50.34 26.10 75.75
CA ILE A 257 -49.91 24.75 75.33
C ILE A 257 -50.56 24.37 74.00
N THR A 258 -51.85 24.69 73.82
CA THR A 258 -52.56 24.45 72.55
C THR A 258 -51.95 25.26 71.41
N HIS A 259 -51.58 26.52 71.63
CA HIS A 259 -50.89 27.33 70.63
C HIS A 259 -49.49 26.78 70.30
N GLU A 260 -48.73 26.33 71.29
CA GLU A 260 -47.42 25.70 71.06
C GLU A 260 -47.54 24.35 70.32
N CYS A 261 -48.52 23.51 70.66
CA CYS A 261 -48.82 22.27 69.92
C CYS A 261 -49.13 22.56 68.45
N ASN A 262 -50.08 23.48 68.16
CA ASN A 262 -50.41 23.85 66.78
C ASN A 262 -49.18 24.36 66.01
N LYS A 263 -48.34 25.19 66.64
CA LYS A 263 -47.08 25.67 66.06
C LYS A 263 -46.09 24.52 65.81
N LYS A 264 -46.02 23.52 66.69
CA LYS A 264 -45.17 22.33 66.52
C LYS A 264 -45.68 21.40 65.43
N ASP A 265 -46.99 21.33 65.22
CA ASP A 265 -47.58 20.61 64.09
C ASP A 265 -47.33 21.32 62.74
N ASP A 266 -47.41 22.65 62.70
CA ASP A 266 -46.97 23.44 61.54
C ASP A 266 -45.47 23.25 61.25
N GLU A 267 -44.61 23.31 62.28
CA GLU A 267 -43.16 23.03 62.15
C GLU A 267 -42.92 21.59 61.63
N ASN A 268 -43.63 20.59 62.16
CA ASN A 268 -43.57 19.19 61.69
C ASN A 268 -44.04 19.03 60.23
N HIS A 269 -45.11 19.71 59.82
CA HIS A 269 -45.63 19.64 58.46
C HIS A 269 -44.65 20.24 57.45
N ASN A 270 -44.01 21.36 57.82
CA ASN A 270 -42.95 21.98 57.02
C ASN A 270 -41.70 21.09 56.93
N LEU A 271 -41.24 20.53 58.05
CA LEU A 271 -40.11 19.60 58.08
C LEU A 271 -40.38 18.34 57.26
N THR A 272 -41.58 17.76 57.36
CA THR A 272 -42.01 16.57 56.59
C THR A 272 -42.03 16.87 55.09
N SER A 273 -42.56 18.03 54.70
CA SER A 273 -42.57 18.48 53.31
C SER A 273 -41.16 18.68 52.76
N ARG A 274 -40.26 19.29 53.54
CA ARG A 274 -38.86 19.51 53.15
C ARG A 274 -38.06 18.21 53.08
N LEU A 275 -38.31 17.26 53.98
CA LEU A 275 -37.70 15.93 53.94
C LEU A 275 -38.07 15.21 52.65
N LYS A 276 -39.36 15.20 52.28
CA LYS A 276 -39.83 14.61 51.02
C LYS A 276 -39.19 15.26 49.79
N GLU A 277 -39.09 16.59 49.75
CA GLU A 277 -38.43 17.32 48.66
C GLU A 277 -36.97 16.87 48.47
N VAL A 278 -36.22 16.74 49.58
CA VAL A 278 -34.83 16.27 49.59
C VAL A 278 -34.70 14.79 49.21
N GLU A 279 -35.66 13.93 49.60
CA GLU A 279 -35.69 12.54 49.15
C GLU A 279 -35.95 12.41 47.64
N GLU A 280 -36.86 13.21 47.10
CA GLU A 280 -37.09 13.27 45.65
C GLU A 280 -35.86 13.80 44.90
N ASP A 281 -35.17 14.82 45.42
CA ASP A 281 -33.92 15.31 44.83
C ASP A 281 -32.80 14.26 44.91
N ARG A 282 -32.66 13.55 46.02
CA ARG A 282 -31.75 12.40 46.13
C ARG A 282 -32.06 11.34 45.08
N ALA A 283 -33.34 11.05 44.83
CA ALA A 283 -33.79 10.12 43.79
C ALA A 283 -33.64 10.68 42.36
N ARG A 284 -33.66 11.99 42.14
CA ARG A 284 -33.32 12.66 40.87
C ARG A 284 -31.82 12.57 40.61
N LEU A 285 -30.99 12.96 41.59
CA LEU A 285 -29.53 12.95 41.51
C LEU A 285 -28.96 11.54 41.36
N GLN A 286 -29.45 10.54 42.10
CA GLN A 286 -28.98 9.15 41.96
C GLN A 286 -29.23 8.60 40.55
N ARG A 287 -30.36 8.92 39.92
CA ARG A 287 -30.63 8.54 38.53
C ARG A 287 -29.68 9.24 37.56
N SER A 288 -29.41 10.52 37.76
CA SER A 288 -28.43 11.27 36.96
C SER A 288 -27.01 10.68 37.06
N ALA A 289 -26.55 10.41 38.29
CA ALA A 289 -25.25 9.79 38.55
C ALA A 289 -25.13 8.40 37.90
N ASN A 290 -26.16 7.55 38.00
CA ASN A 290 -26.17 6.24 37.35
C ASN A 290 -26.09 6.34 35.80
N ILE A 291 -26.75 7.34 35.20
CA ILE A 291 -26.69 7.60 33.76
C ILE A 291 -25.29 8.10 33.36
N GLN A 292 -24.71 9.03 34.13
CA GLN A 292 -23.35 9.54 33.88
C GLN A 292 -22.28 8.44 34.04
N GLN A 293 -22.41 7.56 35.03
CA GLN A 293 -21.55 6.39 35.23
C GLN A 293 -21.55 5.48 33.99
N THR A 294 -22.72 5.08 33.50
CA THR A 294 -22.81 4.21 32.31
C THR A 294 -22.33 4.89 31.03
N GLN A 295 -22.44 6.22 30.91
CA GLN A 295 -21.79 6.96 29.81
C GLN A 295 -20.27 6.98 29.95
N ALA A 296 -19.72 7.22 31.14
CA ALA A 296 -18.27 7.22 31.38
C ALA A 296 -17.65 5.84 31.07
N GLU A 297 -18.31 4.75 31.49
CA GLU A 297 -17.93 3.37 31.18
C GLU A 297 -17.98 3.09 29.66
N LYS A 298 -19.02 3.57 28.96
CA LYS A 298 -19.13 3.45 27.50
C LYS A 298 -18.00 4.21 26.77
N TYR A 299 -17.71 5.44 27.17
CA TYR A 299 -16.62 6.22 26.56
C TYR A 299 -15.24 5.62 26.86
N LYS A 300 -15.04 5.09 28.07
CA LYS A 300 -13.83 4.33 28.43
C LYS A 300 -13.65 3.11 27.53
N ALA A 301 -14.68 2.27 27.37
CA ALA A 301 -14.63 1.10 26.50
C ALA A 301 -14.35 1.45 25.02
N LEU A 302 -14.95 2.54 24.52
CA LEU A 302 -14.67 3.05 23.17
C LEU A 302 -13.22 3.55 23.02
N SER A 303 -12.66 4.21 24.04
CA SER A 303 -11.27 4.66 24.05
C SER A 303 -10.29 3.48 24.10
N GLU A 304 -10.56 2.47 24.94
CA GLU A 304 -9.75 1.25 25.02
C GLU A 304 -9.74 0.48 23.70
N GLU A 305 -10.88 0.40 22.99
CA GLU A 305 -10.96 -0.27 21.68
C GLU A 305 -10.26 0.54 20.58
N ALA A 306 -10.39 1.87 20.60
CA ALA A 306 -9.65 2.75 19.70
C ALA A 306 -8.12 2.63 19.89
N ASN A 307 -7.66 2.52 21.15
CA ASN A 307 -6.26 2.33 21.47
C ASN A 307 -5.75 0.97 20.96
N LYS A 308 -6.44 -0.15 21.24
CA LYS A 308 -6.09 -1.47 20.68
C LYS A 308 -5.98 -1.46 19.15
N LYS A 309 -6.90 -0.76 18.47
CA LYS A 309 -6.85 -0.60 17.00
C LYS A 309 -5.66 0.24 16.55
N SER A 310 -5.32 1.31 17.27
CA SER A 310 -4.12 2.12 17.03
C SER A 310 -2.85 1.30 17.19
N ASP A 311 -2.73 0.54 18.30
CA ASP A 311 -1.60 -0.34 18.58
C ASP A 311 -1.44 -1.39 17.47
N GLY A 312 -2.55 -2.03 17.05
CA GLY A 312 -2.56 -3.01 15.96
C GLY A 312 -2.11 -2.43 14.62
N LEU A 313 -2.55 -1.22 14.28
CA LEU A 313 -2.09 -0.49 13.09
C LEU A 313 -0.61 -0.09 13.19
N GLN A 314 -0.14 0.33 14.37
CA GLN A 314 1.27 0.64 14.59
C GLN A 314 2.18 -0.59 14.42
N HIS A 315 1.75 -1.76 14.90
CA HIS A 315 2.46 -3.02 14.66
C HIS A 315 2.50 -3.40 13.17
N GLN A 316 1.43 -3.16 12.42
CA GLN A 316 1.39 -3.40 10.97
C GLN A 316 2.32 -2.44 10.22
N LEU A 317 2.28 -1.15 10.53
CA LEU A 317 3.19 -0.14 9.96
C LEU A 317 4.66 -0.54 10.19
N SER A 318 5.03 -0.87 11.43
CA SER A 318 6.40 -1.33 11.74
C SER A 318 6.73 -2.77 11.31
N SER A 319 5.82 -3.49 10.65
CA SER A 319 6.16 -4.66 9.81
C SER A 319 6.48 -4.21 8.39
N LEU A 320 5.56 -3.46 7.77
CA LEU A 320 5.67 -2.95 6.41
C LEU A 320 6.92 -2.09 6.21
N GLU A 321 7.31 -1.27 7.19
CA GLU A 321 8.56 -0.50 7.17
C GLU A 321 9.81 -1.40 7.07
N LYS A 322 9.82 -2.54 7.76
CA LYS A 322 10.92 -3.52 7.72
C LYS A 322 10.92 -4.29 6.40
N GLU A 323 9.74 -4.62 5.89
CA GLU A 323 9.57 -5.28 4.59
C GLU A 323 10.05 -4.36 3.45
N VAL A 324 9.68 -3.07 3.47
CA VAL A 324 10.15 -2.05 2.51
C VAL A 324 11.68 -1.89 2.56
N GLU A 325 12.29 -1.78 3.74
CA GLU A 325 13.75 -1.71 3.88
C GLU A 325 14.44 -3.01 3.44
N ASN A 326 13.81 -4.18 3.62
CA ASN A 326 14.28 -5.45 3.08
C ASN A 326 14.23 -5.50 1.55
N PHE A 327 13.09 -5.15 0.94
CA PHE A 327 12.95 -5.05 -0.52
C PHE A 327 13.96 -4.08 -1.14
N LYS A 328 14.22 -2.94 -0.47
CA LYS A 328 15.22 -1.94 -0.87
C LYS A 328 16.67 -2.45 -0.79
N ARG A 329 16.98 -3.40 0.11
CA ARG A 329 18.27 -4.12 0.15
C ARG A 329 18.38 -5.12 -0.98
N ILE A 330 17.34 -5.93 -1.19
CA ILE A 330 17.26 -6.91 -2.29
C ILE A 330 17.36 -6.21 -3.65
N GLN A 331 16.69 -5.08 -3.84
CA GLN A 331 16.77 -4.26 -5.05
C GLN A 331 18.21 -3.78 -5.32
N LYS A 332 18.93 -3.27 -4.30
CA LYS A 332 20.33 -2.85 -4.44
C LYS A 332 21.25 -4.01 -4.81
N GLN A 333 21.04 -5.20 -4.21
CA GLN A 333 21.81 -6.41 -4.53
C GLN A 333 21.50 -6.94 -5.93
N SER A 334 20.24 -6.87 -6.36
CA SER A 334 19.82 -7.23 -7.71
C SER A 334 20.41 -6.27 -8.75
N ALA A 335 20.40 -4.96 -8.49
CA ALA A 335 20.96 -3.95 -9.39
C ALA A 335 22.49 -4.07 -9.56
N SER A 336 23.23 -4.35 -8.47
CA SER A 336 24.68 -4.58 -8.57
C SER A 336 25.01 -5.91 -9.27
N SER A 337 24.21 -6.96 -9.05
CA SER A 337 24.31 -8.21 -9.79
C SER A 337 24.03 -8.03 -11.28
N GLN A 338 22.96 -7.28 -11.61
CA GLN A 338 22.57 -6.96 -12.99
C GLN A 338 23.67 -6.18 -13.72
N SER A 339 24.21 -5.12 -13.10
CA SER A 339 25.33 -4.36 -13.65
C SER A 339 26.58 -5.25 -13.86
N ALA A 340 26.87 -6.15 -12.92
CA ALA A 340 27.96 -7.11 -13.08
C ALA A 340 27.72 -8.14 -14.21
N THR A 341 26.47 -8.50 -14.53
CA THR A 341 26.14 -9.30 -15.72
C THR A 341 26.19 -8.50 -17.01
N GLU A 342 25.78 -7.24 -16.99
CA GLU A 342 25.80 -6.31 -18.13
C GLU A 342 27.25 -6.03 -18.58
N VAL A 343 28.18 -5.77 -17.66
CA VAL A 343 29.61 -5.62 -17.97
C VAL A 343 30.20 -6.88 -18.61
N ARG A 344 29.80 -8.09 -18.16
CA ARG A 344 30.23 -9.35 -18.78
C ARG A 344 29.63 -9.55 -20.18
N LEU A 345 28.36 -9.19 -20.37
CA LEU A 345 27.69 -9.24 -21.66
C LEU A 345 28.36 -8.30 -22.67
N ASN A 346 28.60 -7.05 -22.29
CA ASN A 346 29.25 -6.06 -23.16
C ASN A 346 30.65 -6.52 -23.56
N ARG A 347 31.46 -7.05 -22.62
CA ARG A 347 32.77 -7.62 -22.94
C ARG A 347 32.69 -8.82 -23.91
N ALA A 348 31.69 -9.69 -23.76
CA ALA A 348 31.46 -10.81 -24.67
C ALA A 348 31.00 -10.35 -26.06
N LEU A 349 30.24 -9.24 -26.15
CA LEU A 349 29.86 -8.62 -27.42
C LEU A 349 31.08 -7.98 -28.11
N GLU A 350 31.92 -7.23 -27.38
CA GLU A 350 33.20 -6.69 -27.87
C GLU A 350 34.13 -7.79 -28.41
N GLU A 351 34.28 -8.89 -27.67
CA GLU A 351 35.03 -10.08 -28.10
C GLU A 351 34.45 -10.67 -29.39
N ALA A 352 33.12 -10.81 -29.49
CA ALA A 352 32.44 -11.33 -30.67
C ALA A 352 32.58 -10.41 -31.90
N GLU A 353 32.49 -9.09 -31.72
CA GLU A 353 32.71 -8.13 -32.81
C GLU A 353 34.15 -8.12 -33.30
N LYS A 354 35.12 -8.23 -32.37
CA LYS A 354 36.54 -8.41 -32.72
C LYS A 354 36.75 -9.66 -33.58
N TYR A 355 36.24 -10.82 -33.16
CA TYR A 355 36.37 -12.05 -33.96
C TYR A 355 35.68 -11.96 -35.33
N LYS A 356 34.53 -11.27 -35.41
CA LYS A 356 33.82 -10.98 -36.67
C LYS A 356 34.65 -10.08 -37.60
N MET A 357 35.36 -9.08 -37.06
CA MET A 357 36.30 -8.25 -37.81
C MET A 357 37.52 -9.04 -38.29
N GLU A 358 38.15 -9.83 -37.42
CA GLU A 358 39.31 -10.68 -37.74
C GLU A 358 38.96 -11.71 -38.82
N LEU A 359 37.81 -12.38 -38.72
CA LEU A 359 37.30 -13.31 -39.73
C LEU A 359 37.08 -12.63 -41.09
N ASN A 360 36.52 -11.42 -41.11
CA ASN A 360 36.31 -10.67 -42.35
C ASN A 360 37.64 -10.21 -42.97
N LYS A 361 38.60 -9.75 -42.15
CA LYS A 361 39.96 -9.42 -42.60
C LYS A 361 40.67 -10.64 -43.21
N LEU A 362 40.57 -11.81 -42.56
CA LEU A 362 41.15 -13.06 -43.05
C LEU A 362 40.49 -13.52 -44.37
N LYS A 363 39.16 -13.46 -44.47
CA LYS A 363 38.43 -13.76 -45.72
C LYS A 363 38.87 -12.86 -46.88
N GLN A 364 39.00 -11.56 -46.65
CA GLN A 364 39.44 -10.62 -47.68
C GLN A 364 40.91 -10.85 -48.06
N SER A 365 41.80 -11.03 -47.08
CA SER A 365 43.21 -11.35 -47.33
C SER A 365 43.37 -12.63 -48.15
N ASN A 366 42.62 -13.70 -47.83
CA ASN A 366 42.68 -14.96 -48.57
C ASN A 366 42.15 -14.82 -50.02
N LYS A 367 41.08 -14.03 -50.21
CA LYS A 367 40.55 -13.69 -51.53
C LYS A 367 41.59 -12.91 -52.37
N ASP A 368 42.31 -11.98 -51.76
CA ASP A 368 43.32 -11.18 -52.46
C ASP A 368 44.57 -12.00 -52.77
N THR A 369 45.04 -12.86 -51.86
CA THR A 369 46.11 -13.84 -52.12
C THR A 369 45.74 -14.76 -53.29
N ALA A 370 44.56 -15.39 -53.26
CA ALA A 370 44.09 -16.26 -54.34
C ALA A 370 43.94 -15.52 -55.69
N ASN A 371 43.62 -14.22 -55.67
CA ASN A 371 43.60 -13.38 -56.87
C ASN A 371 45.02 -13.07 -57.39
N GLN A 372 46.00 -12.84 -56.51
CA GLN A 372 47.40 -12.65 -56.89
C GLN A 372 48.01 -13.93 -57.46
N GLU A 373 47.75 -15.09 -56.84
CA GLU A 373 48.16 -16.41 -57.33
C GLU A 373 47.57 -16.69 -58.71
N ARG A 374 46.27 -16.45 -58.92
CA ARG A 374 45.62 -16.59 -60.24
C ARG A 374 46.27 -15.73 -61.32
N LYS A 375 46.61 -14.47 -61.02
CA LYS A 375 47.32 -13.60 -61.97
C LYS A 375 48.70 -14.16 -62.31
N LYS A 376 49.48 -14.52 -61.30
CA LYS A 376 50.83 -15.09 -61.48
C LYS A 376 50.81 -16.42 -62.26
N ILE A 377 49.79 -17.26 -62.05
CA ILE A 377 49.59 -18.49 -62.82
C ILE A 377 49.29 -18.18 -64.29
N GLU A 378 48.45 -17.18 -64.59
CA GLU A 378 48.14 -16.81 -65.97
C GLU A 378 49.34 -16.12 -66.67
N GLU A 379 50.09 -15.28 -65.96
CA GLU A 379 51.34 -14.67 -66.43
C GLU A 379 52.36 -15.75 -66.83
N LEU A 380 52.63 -16.71 -65.93
CA LEU A 380 53.53 -17.85 -66.19
C LEU A 380 53.01 -18.77 -67.32
N ARG A 381 51.68 -18.94 -67.43
CA ARG A 381 51.04 -19.71 -68.51
C ARG A 381 51.24 -19.06 -69.87
N LEU A 382 51.08 -17.73 -69.96
CA LEU A 382 51.31 -16.96 -71.19
C LEU A 382 52.79 -16.96 -71.59
N GLU A 383 53.71 -16.82 -70.62
CA GLU A 383 55.15 -16.94 -70.86
C GLU A 383 55.54 -18.34 -71.33
N ASN A 384 55.04 -19.40 -70.68
CA ASN A 384 55.28 -20.79 -71.09
C ASN A 384 54.78 -21.06 -72.52
N GLN A 385 53.59 -20.55 -72.87
CA GLN A 385 53.06 -20.65 -74.24
C GLN A 385 53.92 -19.88 -75.26
N LYS A 386 54.49 -18.74 -74.89
CA LYS A 386 55.44 -17.98 -75.73
C LYS A 386 56.75 -18.76 -75.95
N LEU A 387 57.30 -19.35 -74.88
CA LEU A 387 58.52 -20.15 -74.94
C LEU A 387 58.34 -21.41 -75.81
N GLU A 388 57.22 -22.12 -75.70
CA GLU A 388 56.92 -23.26 -76.57
C GLU A 388 56.75 -22.86 -78.05
N LYS A 389 56.20 -21.68 -78.35
CA LYS A 389 56.16 -21.13 -79.73
C LYS A 389 57.57 -20.87 -80.26
N GLN A 390 58.41 -20.16 -79.51
CA GLN A 390 59.80 -19.86 -79.90
C GLN A 390 60.63 -21.15 -80.09
N LYS A 391 60.44 -22.14 -79.22
CA LYS A 391 61.02 -23.49 -79.32
C LYS A 391 60.54 -24.23 -80.58
N ALA A 392 59.24 -24.17 -80.90
CA ALA A 392 58.70 -24.77 -82.12
C ALA A 392 59.23 -24.10 -83.40
N GLU A 393 59.33 -22.77 -83.41
CA GLU A 393 59.92 -21.98 -84.50
C GLU A 393 61.41 -22.32 -84.71
N LEU A 394 62.20 -22.38 -83.64
CA LEU A 394 63.61 -22.77 -83.68
C LEU A 394 63.78 -24.22 -84.19
N MET A 395 62.97 -25.15 -83.70
CA MET A 395 62.96 -26.54 -84.18
C MET A 395 62.54 -26.66 -85.65
N ALA A 396 61.63 -25.80 -86.14
CA ALA A 396 61.31 -25.70 -87.56
C ALA A 396 62.48 -25.10 -88.38
N GLY A 397 63.21 -24.14 -87.82
CA GLY A 397 64.45 -23.60 -88.37
C GLY A 397 65.52 -24.67 -88.57
N PHE A 398 65.88 -25.43 -87.53
CA PHE A 398 66.82 -26.55 -87.62
C PHE A 398 66.37 -27.61 -88.63
N LYS A 399 65.08 -27.97 -88.67
CA LYS A 399 64.53 -28.91 -89.67
C LYS A 399 64.67 -28.40 -91.11
N LYS A 400 64.58 -27.08 -91.35
CA LYS A 400 64.87 -26.48 -92.67
C LYS A 400 66.35 -26.49 -93.00
N GLN A 401 67.22 -26.17 -92.04
CA GLN A 401 68.68 -26.20 -92.20
C GLN A 401 69.21 -27.59 -92.53
N LEU A 402 68.72 -28.64 -91.85
CA LEU A 402 69.06 -30.04 -92.16
C LEU A 402 68.71 -30.41 -93.61
N LYS A 403 67.48 -30.10 -94.06
CA LYS A 403 67.08 -30.32 -95.47
C LYS A 403 67.94 -29.55 -96.46
N LEU A 404 68.34 -28.31 -96.13
CA LEU A 404 69.25 -27.52 -96.97
C LEU A 404 70.64 -28.15 -97.05
N ILE A 405 71.18 -28.65 -95.94
CA ILE A 405 72.46 -29.39 -95.91
C ILE A 405 72.40 -30.62 -96.82
N ASP A 406 71.30 -31.39 -96.80
CA ASP A 406 71.15 -32.58 -97.64
C ASP A 406 71.00 -32.24 -99.14
N ILE A 407 70.34 -31.13 -99.47
CA ILE A 407 70.27 -30.59 -100.85
C ILE A 407 71.67 -30.13 -101.30
N LEU A 408 72.39 -29.36 -100.48
CA LEU A 408 73.73 -28.86 -100.80
C LEU A 408 74.75 -29.99 -100.97
N LYS A 409 74.70 -31.04 -100.13
CA LYS A 409 75.52 -32.25 -100.30
C LYS A 409 75.26 -32.94 -101.65
N ARG A 410 73.98 -33.05 -102.04
CA ARG A 410 73.58 -33.64 -103.33
C ARG A 410 74.02 -32.76 -104.52
N GLN A 411 73.85 -31.45 -104.43
CA GLN A 411 74.32 -30.50 -105.45
C GLN A 411 75.84 -30.55 -105.59
N LYS A 412 76.59 -30.57 -104.47
CA LYS A 412 78.04 -30.76 -104.47
C LYS A 412 78.43 -32.05 -105.20
N MET A 413 77.81 -33.17 -104.86
CA MET A 413 78.05 -34.47 -105.51
C MET A 413 77.82 -34.39 -107.03
N HIS A 414 76.70 -33.79 -107.49
CA HIS A 414 76.44 -33.62 -108.92
C HIS A 414 77.47 -32.71 -109.62
N ILE A 415 77.90 -31.63 -108.98
CA ILE A 415 78.93 -30.72 -109.53
C ILE A 415 80.29 -31.40 -109.59
N GLU A 416 80.67 -32.16 -108.57
CA GLU A 416 81.92 -32.95 -108.58
C GLU A 416 81.87 -34.04 -109.67
N SER A 417 80.76 -34.76 -109.83
CA SER A 417 80.57 -35.70 -110.95
C SER A 417 80.66 -35.02 -112.32
N ALA A 418 80.00 -33.87 -112.50
CA ALA A 418 80.03 -33.12 -113.75
C ALA A 418 81.43 -32.57 -114.08
N LYS A 419 82.20 -32.15 -113.06
CA LYS A 419 83.59 -31.71 -113.23
C LYS A 419 84.55 -32.87 -113.56
N MET A 420 84.32 -34.06 -112.99
CA MET A 420 85.08 -35.26 -113.38
C MET A 420 84.77 -35.66 -114.83
N LEU A 421 83.50 -35.54 -115.26
CA LEU A 421 83.09 -35.76 -116.65
C LEU A 421 83.75 -34.73 -117.59
N SER A 422 83.66 -33.43 -117.30
CA SER A 422 84.27 -32.41 -118.15
C SER A 422 85.79 -32.55 -118.23
N PHE A 423 86.46 -32.98 -117.16
CA PHE A 423 87.89 -33.32 -117.21
C PHE A 423 88.17 -34.51 -118.14
N THR A 424 87.35 -35.58 -118.11
CA THR A 424 87.50 -36.68 -119.08
C THR A 424 87.15 -36.28 -120.52
N GLU A 425 86.24 -35.34 -120.72
CA GLU A 425 85.93 -34.76 -122.04
C GLU A 425 87.10 -33.90 -122.55
N GLU A 426 87.69 -33.04 -121.71
CA GLU A 426 88.87 -32.23 -122.04
C GLU A 426 90.09 -33.09 -122.41
N GLU A 427 90.39 -34.14 -121.63
CA GLU A 427 91.49 -35.08 -121.95
C GLU A 427 91.21 -35.90 -123.22
N PHE A 428 89.95 -36.29 -123.47
CA PHE A 428 89.57 -36.97 -124.71
C PHE A 428 89.70 -36.06 -125.94
N MET A 429 89.31 -34.79 -125.83
CA MET A 429 89.48 -33.80 -126.92
C MET A 429 90.96 -33.53 -127.21
N LYS A 430 91.83 -33.41 -126.19
CA LYS A 430 93.29 -33.30 -126.38
C LYS A 430 93.87 -34.49 -127.13
N ALA A 431 93.37 -35.70 -126.84
CA ALA A 431 93.79 -36.92 -127.53
C ALA A 431 93.33 -36.99 -129.01
N LEU A 432 92.28 -36.23 -129.39
CA LEU A 432 91.88 -36.05 -130.79
C LEU A 432 92.69 -34.96 -131.49
N ASP A 433 92.95 -33.83 -130.82
CA ASP A 433 93.75 -32.71 -131.37
C ASP A 433 95.22 -33.09 -131.63
N TRP A 434 95.74 -34.15 -130.99
CA TRP A 434 97.06 -34.74 -131.30
C TRP A 434 97.07 -35.62 -132.57
N GLY A 435 95.94 -35.75 -133.28
CA GLY A 435 95.79 -36.58 -134.48
C GLY A 435 95.95 -35.87 -135.83
N ASN A 436 96.42 -34.62 -135.86
CA ASN A 436 96.44 -33.74 -137.04
C ASN A 436 97.76 -32.95 -137.16
#